data_AF-W1WCI1-F1
#
_entry.id   AF-W1WCI1-F1
#
_cell.length_a   1.000
_cell.length_b   1.000
_cell.length_c   1.000
_cell.angle_alpha   90.00
_cell.angle_beta   90.00
_cell.angle_gamma   90.00
#
_symmetry.space_group_name_H-M   'P 1'
#
loop_
_entity.id
_entity.type
_entity.pdbx_description
1 polymer ?
#
loop_
_entity_poly.entity_id
_entity_poly.type
_entity_poly.pdbx_seq_one_letter_code
_entity_poly.pdbx_strand_id
1 'polypeptide(L)'
;EGGNAVDAAVAVGYALAVTHPQAGNLGGGGFMLIRSKNGNTTAIDFREMAPAKATRDMFLDDQGNPDSKKSLTSHLASGTPGTVAGFSLALDKYGTMPLNKVVQPAFKLARDGFIVNDALADDLKTYGSEVLPNHENSKAIFWKEGEPLKKGDTLVQANLAKSLEMIA
;
A
#
# COMPACT_ATOMS: atom_id res chain seq x y z
N GLU A 1 19.57 -2.67 -13.83
CA GLU A 1 20.50 -2.53 -12.67
C GLU A 1 21.06 -3.87 -12.15
N GLY A 2 20.86 -5.00 -12.84
CA GLY A 2 21.52 -6.28 -12.49
C GLY A 2 20.80 -7.14 -11.44
N GLY A 3 19.70 -6.67 -10.86
CA GLY A 3 18.86 -7.45 -9.95
C GLY A 3 18.10 -8.59 -10.64
N ASN A 4 17.55 -9.50 -9.83
CA ASN A 4 16.78 -10.65 -10.27
C ASN A 4 15.25 -10.39 -10.25
N ALA A 5 14.46 -11.41 -10.55
CA ALA A 5 13.00 -11.31 -10.60
C ALA A 5 12.37 -10.90 -9.25
N VAL A 6 12.96 -11.31 -8.13
CA VAL A 6 12.48 -10.93 -6.78
C VAL A 6 12.80 -9.46 -6.50
N ASP A 7 14.00 -8.99 -6.84
CA ASP A 7 14.36 -7.57 -6.71
C ASP A 7 13.40 -6.69 -7.52
N ALA A 8 13.11 -7.09 -8.76
CA ALA A 8 12.17 -6.39 -9.63
C ALA A 8 10.73 -6.43 -9.08
N ALA A 9 10.26 -7.58 -8.59
CA ALA A 9 8.92 -7.70 -8.01
C ALA A 9 8.76 -6.81 -6.77
N VAL A 10 9.77 -6.75 -5.89
CA VAL A 10 9.74 -5.89 -4.71
C VAL A 10 9.81 -4.41 -5.09
N ALA A 11 10.67 -4.03 -6.04
CA ALA A 11 10.74 -2.64 -6.53
C ALA A 11 9.40 -2.19 -7.15
N VAL A 12 8.75 -3.06 -7.93
CA VAL A 12 7.41 -2.82 -8.48
C VAL A 12 6.37 -2.72 -7.36
N GLY A 13 6.42 -3.58 -6.36
CA GLY A 13 5.52 -3.51 -5.19
C GLY A 13 5.58 -2.16 -4.48
N TYR A 14 6.80 -1.66 -4.21
CA TYR A 14 6.97 -0.31 -3.64
C TYR A 14 6.50 0.80 -4.58
N ALA A 15 6.77 0.68 -5.90
CA ALA A 15 6.29 1.67 -6.86
C ALA A 15 4.76 1.71 -6.91
N LEU A 16 4.09 0.56 -6.91
CA LEU A 16 2.63 0.47 -6.90
C LEU A 16 2.02 0.99 -5.61
N ALA A 17 2.69 0.85 -4.47
CA ALA A 17 2.26 1.49 -3.22
C ALA A 17 2.19 3.02 -3.30
N VAL A 18 2.86 3.62 -4.29
CA VAL A 18 2.82 5.05 -4.59
C VAL A 18 1.86 5.37 -5.74
N THR A 19 1.94 4.61 -6.84
CA THR A 19 1.28 4.96 -8.10
C THR A 19 -0.11 4.35 -8.27
N HIS A 20 -0.45 3.35 -7.45
CA HIS A 20 -1.73 2.67 -7.48
C HIS A 20 -2.34 2.57 -6.07
N PRO A 21 -2.66 3.70 -5.43
CA PRO A 21 -3.04 3.77 -4.01
C PRO A 21 -4.34 3.02 -3.65
N GLN A 22 -5.16 2.67 -4.63
CA GLN A 22 -6.37 1.87 -4.43
C GLN A 22 -6.07 0.39 -4.15
N ALA A 23 -4.89 -0.12 -4.50
CA ALA A 23 -4.53 -1.54 -4.32
C ALA A 23 -3.08 -1.77 -3.84
N GLY A 24 -2.12 -1.01 -4.35
CA GLY A 24 -0.74 -1.04 -3.86
C GLY A 24 -0.66 -0.52 -2.43
N ASN A 25 0.14 -1.14 -1.58
CA ASN A 25 0.11 -0.85 -0.15
C ASN A 25 1.47 -0.94 0.55
N LEU A 26 1.65 -0.09 1.56
CA LEU A 26 2.56 -0.34 2.69
C LEU A 26 1.79 -0.78 3.94
N GLY A 27 0.54 -0.31 4.08
CA GLY A 27 -0.33 -0.55 5.21
C GLY A 27 -1.23 -1.79 5.10
N GLY A 28 -0.95 -2.68 4.15
CA GLY A 28 -1.67 -3.94 3.98
C GLY A 28 -0.74 -5.14 4.05
N GLY A 29 -1.09 -6.21 3.34
CA GLY A 29 -0.33 -7.45 3.24
C GLY A 29 -0.44 -8.09 1.87
N GLY A 30 0.03 -9.33 1.77
CA GLY A 30 0.00 -10.05 0.51
C GLY A 30 0.71 -11.40 0.54
N PHE A 31 0.93 -11.93 -0.65
CA PHE A 31 1.60 -13.20 -0.86
C PHE A 31 2.58 -13.08 -2.02
N MET A 32 3.65 -13.86 -1.98
CA MET A 32 4.60 -13.98 -3.08
C MET A 32 4.89 -15.46 -3.35
N LEU A 33 4.68 -15.89 -4.60
CA LEU A 33 5.07 -17.22 -5.06
C LEU A 33 6.33 -17.11 -5.92
N ILE A 34 7.41 -17.68 -5.43
CA ILE A 34 8.73 -17.62 -6.06
C ILE A 34 9.02 -18.99 -6.68
N ARG A 35 9.27 -19.03 -7.99
CA ARG A 35 9.77 -20.20 -8.70
C ARG A 35 11.23 -19.96 -9.07
N SER A 36 12.15 -20.72 -8.51
CA SER A 36 13.58 -20.60 -8.82
C SER A 36 13.95 -21.39 -10.08
N LYS A 37 15.10 -21.06 -10.67
CA LYS A 37 15.61 -21.68 -11.91
C LYS A 37 15.80 -23.20 -11.83
N ASN A 38 16.04 -23.74 -10.63
CA ASN A 38 16.19 -25.17 -10.38
C ASN A 38 14.84 -25.89 -10.18
N GLY A 39 13.72 -25.17 -10.33
CA GLY A 39 12.38 -25.74 -10.20
C GLY A 39 11.87 -25.85 -8.77
N ASN A 40 12.50 -25.21 -7.78
CA ASN A 40 11.90 -25.12 -6.45
C ASN A 40 10.85 -24.00 -6.41
N THR A 41 9.79 -24.21 -5.64
CA THR A 41 8.76 -23.21 -5.39
C THR A 41 8.76 -22.85 -3.91
N THR A 42 8.70 -21.56 -3.60
CA THR A 42 8.49 -21.05 -2.24
C THR A 42 7.32 -20.09 -2.24
N ALA A 43 6.47 -20.18 -1.22
CA ALA A 43 5.46 -19.18 -0.93
C ALA A 43 5.88 -18.37 0.30
N ILE A 44 5.81 -17.04 0.20
CA ILE A 44 5.93 -16.13 1.34
C ILE A 44 4.53 -15.58 1.60
N ASP A 45 4.00 -15.85 2.79
CA ASP A 45 2.76 -15.28 3.29
C ASP A 45 3.11 -14.11 4.22
N PHE A 46 2.71 -12.91 3.81
CA PHE A 46 2.81 -11.68 4.58
C PHE A 46 1.45 -10.98 4.62
N ARG A 47 0.37 -11.76 4.65
CA ARG A 47 -0.99 -11.28 4.85
C ARG A 47 -1.14 -10.66 6.24
N GLU A 48 -2.01 -9.66 6.33
CA GLU A 48 -2.32 -9.01 7.59
C GLU A 48 -2.92 -10.00 8.59
N MET A 49 -2.56 -9.81 9.87
CA MET A 49 -3.13 -10.57 10.97
C MET A 49 -3.98 -9.68 11.87
N ALA A 50 -5.03 -10.25 12.46
CA ALA A 50 -5.82 -9.56 13.48
C ALA A 50 -4.88 -9.06 14.61
N PRO A 51 -5.00 -7.78 15.02
CA PRO A 51 -4.21 -7.26 16.14
C PRO A 51 -4.48 -8.05 17.43
N ALA A 52 -3.51 -8.10 18.35
CA ALA A 52 -3.63 -8.87 19.60
C ALA A 52 -4.81 -8.45 20.50
N LYS A 53 -5.34 -7.23 20.31
CA LYS A 53 -6.52 -6.72 21.03
C LYS A 53 -7.84 -6.96 20.29
N ALA A 54 -7.82 -7.61 19.13
CA ALA A 54 -9.03 -7.95 18.40
C ALA A 54 -9.87 -8.95 19.22
N THR A 55 -11.19 -8.80 19.14
CA THR A 55 -12.13 -9.69 19.82
C THR A 55 -13.25 -10.08 18.86
N ARG A 56 -13.93 -11.19 19.16
CA ARG A 56 -15.02 -11.73 18.32
C ARG A 56 -16.10 -10.69 18.00
N ASP A 57 -16.44 -9.85 18.98
CA ASP A 57 -17.63 -8.99 18.94
C ASP A 57 -17.29 -7.51 18.66
N MET A 58 -16.03 -7.18 18.29
CA MET A 58 -15.56 -5.80 18.13
C MET A 58 -16.25 -5.00 17.00
N PHE A 59 -16.99 -5.67 16.12
CA PHE A 59 -17.74 -5.07 15.02
C PHE A 59 -19.26 -5.10 15.23
N LEU A 60 -19.73 -5.42 16.43
CA LEU A 60 -21.16 -5.34 16.75
C LEU A 60 -21.54 -3.95 17.27
N ASP A 61 -22.78 -3.53 17.04
CA ASP A 61 -23.40 -2.38 17.69
C ASP A 61 -23.83 -2.71 19.13
N ASP A 62 -24.40 -1.72 19.83
CA ASP A 62 -24.83 -1.87 21.22
C ASP A 62 -26.01 -2.84 21.40
N GLN A 63 -26.71 -3.16 20.31
CA GLN A 63 -27.81 -4.11 20.25
C GLN A 63 -27.35 -5.53 19.83
N GLY A 64 -26.07 -5.71 19.53
CA GLY A 64 -25.48 -6.98 19.11
C GLY A 64 -25.60 -7.27 17.61
N ASN A 65 -26.04 -6.31 16.77
CA ASN A 65 -26.10 -6.49 15.32
C ASN A 65 -24.77 -6.13 14.67
N PRO A 66 -24.44 -6.71 13.50
CA PRO A 66 -23.24 -6.32 12.75
C PRO A 66 -23.27 -4.84 12.30
N ASP A 67 -22.18 -4.11 12.57
CA ASP A 67 -21.95 -2.75 12.08
C ASP A 67 -20.82 -2.74 11.04
N SER A 68 -21.20 -2.75 9.76
CA SER A 68 -20.26 -2.76 8.63
C SER A 68 -19.34 -1.53 8.60
N LYS A 69 -19.73 -0.39 9.18
CA LYS A 69 -18.85 0.79 9.19
C LYS A 69 -17.63 0.54 10.08
N LYS A 70 -17.80 -0.18 11.20
CA LYS A 70 -16.67 -0.54 12.07
C LYS A 70 -15.68 -1.46 11.34
N SER A 71 -16.15 -2.41 10.53
CA SER A 71 -15.31 -3.39 9.83
C SER A 71 -14.79 -2.93 8.46
N LEU A 72 -15.29 -1.83 7.89
CA LEU A 72 -14.89 -1.36 6.55
C LEU A 72 -14.20 0.01 6.56
N THR A 73 -14.69 0.97 7.34
CA THR A 73 -14.27 2.38 7.23
C THR A 73 -13.81 3.00 8.54
N SER A 74 -13.58 2.19 9.56
CA SER A 74 -13.00 2.62 10.84
C SER A 74 -11.58 2.08 11.03
N HIS A 75 -10.81 2.69 11.92
CA HIS A 75 -9.48 2.19 12.30
C HIS A 75 -9.50 0.78 12.92
N LEU A 76 -10.66 0.31 13.41
CA LEU A 76 -10.81 -1.06 13.93
C LEU A 76 -10.71 -2.12 12.82
N ALA A 77 -10.93 -1.73 11.56
CA ALA A 77 -10.87 -2.62 10.41
C ALA A 77 -9.44 -2.99 10.00
N SER A 78 -8.43 -2.30 10.52
CA SER A 78 -7.04 -2.53 10.13
C SER A 78 -6.45 -3.79 10.76
N GLY A 79 -5.99 -4.72 9.92
CA GLY A 79 -5.05 -5.75 10.32
C GLY A 79 -3.64 -5.19 10.54
N THR A 80 -2.76 -5.96 11.18
CA THR A 80 -1.34 -5.60 11.30
C THR A 80 -0.67 -5.72 9.93
N PRO A 81 -0.13 -4.64 9.34
CA PRO A 81 0.44 -4.68 7.99
C PRO A 81 1.66 -5.60 7.88
N GLY A 82 1.75 -6.37 6.80
CA GLY A 82 2.83 -7.33 6.54
C GLY A 82 3.73 -7.00 5.36
N THR A 83 3.31 -6.11 4.45
CA THR A 83 3.99 -5.91 3.15
C THR A 83 5.47 -5.56 3.26
N VAL A 84 5.85 -4.61 4.13
CA VAL A 84 7.26 -4.22 4.30
C VAL A 84 8.09 -5.40 4.79
N ALA A 85 7.62 -6.13 5.80
CA ALA A 85 8.31 -7.30 6.33
C ALA A 85 8.42 -8.44 5.30
N GLY A 86 7.36 -8.68 4.52
CA GLY A 86 7.34 -9.66 3.45
C GLY A 86 8.33 -9.34 2.33
N PHE A 87 8.40 -8.08 1.92
CA PHE A 87 9.37 -7.61 0.92
C PHE A 87 10.81 -7.68 1.42
N SER A 88 11.07 -7.26 2.67
CA SER A 88 12.39 -7.39 3.28
C SER A 88 12.83 -8.86 3.36
N LEU A 89 11.94 -9.77 3.76
CA LEU A 89 12.22 -11.21 3.80
C LEU A 89 12.50 -11.78 2.39
N ALA A 90 11.71 -11.37 1.39
CA ALA A 90 11.90 -11.80 0.01
C ALA A 90 13.27 -11.37 -0.54
N LEU A 91 13.66 -10.11 -0.31
CA LEU A 91 14.98 -9.61 -0.71
C LEU A 91 16.11 -10.32 0.04
N ASP A 92 16.01 -10.46 1.36
CA ASP A 92 17.04 -11.10 2.18
C ASP A 92 17.31 -12.56 1.75
N LYS A 93 16.25 -13.31 1.45
CA LYS A 93 16.35 -14.74 1.11
C LYS A 93 16.60 -15.00 -0.37
N TYR A 94 16.03 -14.18 -1.25
CA TYR A 94 15.93 -14.49 -2.68
C TYR A 94 16.32 -13.33 -3.59
N GLY A 95 16.53 -12.12 -3.06
CA GLY A 95 16.99 -10.96 -3.80
C GLY A 95 18.50 -10.95 -3.99
N THR A 96 18.95 -9.97 -4.77
CA THR A 96 20.38 -9.67 -5.00
C THR A 96 20.70 -8.18 -4.84
N MET A 97 19.70 -7.34 -4.61
CA MET A 97 19.86 -5.90 -4.38
C MET A 97 19.50 -5.53 -2.94
N PRO A 98 20.18 -4.53 -2.35
CA PRO A 98 19.82 -4.04 -1.02
C PRO A 98 18.50 -3.26 -1.05
N LEU A 99 17.78 -3.29 0.08
CA LEU A 99 16.45 -2.69 0.24
C LEU A 99 16.41 -1.21 -0.21
N ASN A 100 17.40 -0.42 0.20
CA ASN A 100 17.48 0.99 -0.16
C ASN A 100 17.51 1.23 -1.68
N LYS A 101 18.12 0.34 -2.47
CA LYS A 101 18.16 0.47 -3.93
C LYS A 101 16.81 0.19 -4.56
N VAL A 102 16.09 -0.84 -4.10
CA VAL A 102 14.79 -1.20 -4.68
C VAL A 102 13.66 -0.25 -4.25
N VAL A 103 13.78 0.40 -3.09
CA VAL A 103 12.82 1.41 -2.60
C VAL A 103 13.01 2.77 -3.29
N GLN A 104 14.24 3.11 -3.69
CA GLN A 104 14.59 4.44 -4.20
C GLN A 104 13.70 4.96 -5.35
N PRO A 105 13.29 4.14 -6.35
CA PRO A 105 12.38 4.60 -7.39
C PRO A 105 11.01 5.04 -6.84
N ALA A 106 10.44 4.27 -5.90
CA ALA A 106 9.17 4.61 -5.25
C ALA A 106 9.29 5.89 -4.40
N PHE A 107 10.40 6.04 -3.67
CA PHE A 107 10.68 7.27 -2.93
C PHE A 107 10.67 8.50 -3.85
N LYS A 108 11.36 8.43 -5.01
CA LYS A 108 11.38 9.53 -5.98
C LYS A 108 9.98 9.82 -6.53
N LEU A 109 9.21 8.79 -6.90
CA LEU A 109 7.82 8.96 -7.37
C LEU A 109 6.94 9.64 -6.31
N ALA A 110 7.09 9.28 -5.03
CA ALA A 110 6.30 9.88 -3.96
C ALA A 110 6.72 11.32 -3.66
N ARG A 111 8.04 11.60 -3.71
CA ARG A 111 8.62 12.92 -3.40
C ARG A 111 8.42 13.92 -4.52
N ASP A 112 8.77 13.54 -5.75
CA ASP A 112 8.75 14.42 -6.92
C ASP A 112 7.35 14.47 -7.55
N GLY A 113 6.54 13.46 -7.25
CA GLY A 113 5.20 13.28 -7.78
C GLY A 113 5.18 12.59 -9.14
N PHE A 114 3.98 12.21 -9.55
CA PHE A 114 3.71 11.62 -10.86
C PHE A 114 2.38 12.14 -11.42
N ILE A 115 2.22 12.03 -12.74
CA ILE A 115 1.01 12.48 -13.41
C ILE A 115 -0.11 11.47 -13.17
N VAL A 116 -1.23 11.97 -12.65
CA VAL A 116 -2.47 11.21 -12.47
C VAL A 116 -2.97 10.76 -13.85
N ASN A 117 -3.14 9.45 -14.01
CA ASN A 117 -3.70 8.85 -15.23
C ASN A 117 -5.23 8.74 -15.13
N ASP A 118 -5.86 8.25 -16.19
CA ASP A 118 -7.33 8.11 -16.24
C ASP A 118 -7.86 7.19 -15.13
N ALA A 119 -7.22 6.03 -14.93
CA ALA A 119 -7.66 5.05 -13.94
C ALA A 119 -7.65 5.61 -12.51
N LEU A 120 -6.58 6.28 -12.10
CA LEU A 120 -6.49 6.89 -10.77
C LEU A 120 -7.51 8.03 -10.60
N ALA A 121 -7.72 8.86 -11.64
CA ALA A 121 -8.73 9.91 -11.59
C ALA A 121 -10.14 9.33 -11.43
N ASP A 122 -10.45 8.25 -12.14
CA ASP A 122 -11.73 7.55 -12.05
C ASP A 122 -11.93 6.89 -10.67
N ASP A 123 -10.88 6.27 -10.11
CA ASP A 123 -10.90 5.69 -8.76
C ASP A 123 -11.15 6.76 -7.69
N LEU A 124 -10.46 7.90 -7.78
CA LEU A 124 -10.65 9.01 -6.83
C LEU A 124 -12.05 9.60 -6.93
N LYS A 125 -12.56 9.78 -8.14
CA LYS A 125 -13.91 10.32 -8.37
C LYS A 125 -14.99 9.36 -7.87
N THR A 126 -14.82 8.05 -8.10
CA THR A 126 -15.82 7.03 -7.79
C THR A 126 -15.73 6.59 -6.34
N TYR A 127 -14.63 5.95 -5.95
CA TYR A 127 -14.48 5.34 -4.64
C TYR A 127 -13.90 6.32 -3.61
N GLY A 128 -12.95 7.15 -4.04
CA GLY A 128 -12.31 8.13 -3.16
C GLY A 128 -13.32 9.09 -2.52
N SER A 129 -14.29 9.56 -3.32
CA SER A 129 -15.35 10.49 -2.88
C SER A 129 -16.23 9.95 -1.76
N GLU A 130 -16.33 8.64 -1.57
CA GLU A 130 -17.19 8.04 -0.54
C GLU A 130 -16.63 8.27 0.88
N VAL A 131 -15.30 8.25 1.03
CA VAL A 131 -14.66 8.17 2.34
C VAL A 131 -13.55 9.19 2.54
N LEU A 132 -12.70 9.44 1.55
CA LEU A 132 -11.51 10.28 1.70
C LEU A 132 -11.82 11.75 2.07
N PRO A 133 -12.89 12.39 1.57
CA PRO A 133 -13.25 13.75 2.00
C PRO A 133 -13.58 13.88 3.49
N ASN A 134 -13.91 12.78 4.18
CA ASN A 134 -14.18 12.75 5.61
C ASN A 134 -12.91 12.61 6.47
N HIS A 135 -11.74 12.48 5.84
CA HIS A 135 -10.45 12.32 6.50
C HIS A 135 -9.49 13.42 6.03
N GLU A 136 -9.27 14.45 6.86
CA GLU A 136 -8.46 15.63 6.51
C GLU A 136 -7.08 15.28 5.94
N ASN A 137 -6.39 14.28 6.51
CA ASN A 137 -5.08 13.84 6.03
C ASN A 137 -5.12 13.22 4.62
N SER A 138 -6.16 12.44 4.31
CA SER A 138 -6.32 11.84 2.98
C SER A 138 -6.77 12.87 1.96
N LYS A 139 -7.70 13.73 2.34
CA LYS A 139 -8.17 14.85 1.52
C LYS A 139 -7.01 15.78 1.13
N ALA A 140 -6.12 16.10 2.07
CA ALA A 140 -4.94 16.93 1.80
C ALA A 140 -3.97 16.34 0.75
N ILE A 141 -4.02 15.03 0.49
CA ILE A 141 -3.17 14.34 -0.50
C ILE A 141 -3.86 14.26 -1.87
N PHE A 142 -5.16 13.92 -1.87
CA PHE A 142 -5.87 13.53 -3.10
C PHE A 142 -6.91 14.55 -3.59
N TRP A 143 -7.13 15.65 -2.87
CA TRP A 143 -8.08 16.71 -3.25
C TRP A 143 -7.36 18.05 -3.45
N LYS A 144 -7.83 18.80 -4.44
CA LYS A 144 -7.41 20.17 -4.74
C LYS A 144 -8.64 21.01 -5.08
N GLU A 145 -8.76 22.18 -4.45
CA GLU A 145 -9.86 23.14 -4.72
C GLU A 145 -11.26 22.52 -4.56
N GLY A 146 -11.42 21.59 -3.62
CA GLY A 146 -12.69 20.93 -3.31
C GLY A 146 -13.03 19.71 -4.17
N GLU A 147 -12.23 19.42 -5.20
CA GLU A 147 -12.41 18.29 -6.13
C GLU A 147 -11.27 17.26 -5.97
N PRO A 148 -11.50 15.96 -6.27
CA PRO A 148 -10.41 15.00 -6.38
C PRO A 148 -9.44 15.41 -7.49
N LEU A 149 -8.17 14.99 -7.36
CA LEU A 149 -7.19 15.13 -8.44
C LEU A 149 -7.70 14.48 -9.73
N LYS A 150 -7.44 15.15 -10.85
CA LYS A 150 -7.90 14.79 -12.19
C LYS A 150 -6.73 14.30 -13.03
N LYS A 151 -7.03 13.63 -14.13
CA LYS A 151 -6.04 13.26 -15.14
C LYS A 151 -5.20 14.49 -15.54
N GLY A 152 -3.88 14.34 -15.52
CA GLY A 152 -2.94 15.42 -15.85
C GLY A 152 -2.47 16.22 -14.65
N ASP A 153 -3.15 16.15 -13.49
CA ASP A 153 -2.64 16.71 -12.25
C ASP A 153 -1.40 15.93 -11.78
N THR A 154 -0.55 16.60 -11.01
CA THR A 154 0.58 15.96 -10.33
C THR A 154 0.19 15.55 -8.92
N LEU A 155 0.28 14.26 -8.61
CA LEU A 155 0.11 13.75 -7.26
C LEU A 155 1.46 13.66 -6.54
N VAL A 156 1.63 14.44 -5.47
CA VAL A 156 2.81 14.41 -4.58
C VAL A 156 2.39 13.82 -3.23
N GLN A 157 3.18 12.89 -2.70
CA GLN A 157 2.89 12.16 -1.46
C GLN A 157 4.05 12.28 -0.47
N ALA A 158 4.31 13.49 0.03
CA ALA A 158 5.47 13.80 0.87
C ALA A 158 5.59 12.92 2.13
N ASN A 159 4.46 12.63 2.81
CA ASN A 159 4.46 11.76 3.99
C ASN A 159 4.79 10.30 3.65
N LEU A 160 4.33 9.82 2.48
CA LEU A 160 4.67 8.50 1.98
C LEU A 160 6.15 8.44 1.58
N ALA A 161 6.67 9.48 0.94
CA ALA A 161 8.10 9.60 0.65
C ALA A 161 8.93 9.52 1.93
N LYS A 162 8.52 10.21 3.01
CA LYS A 162 9.21 10.11 4.30
C LYS A 162 9.18 8.71 4.88
N SER A 163 8.05 8.01 4.75
CA SER A 163 7.93 6.61 5.20
C SER A 163 8.86 5.69 4.42
N LEU A 164 8.92 5.85 3.09
CA LEU A 164 9.82 5.09 2.22
C LEU A 164 11.30 5.39 2.52
N GLU A 165 11.64 6.64 2.83
CA GLU A 165 12.99 7.01 3.29
C GLU A 165 13.37 6.33 4.61
N MET A 166 12.43 6.16 5.54
CA MET A 166 12.68 5.46 6.81
C MET A 166 12.79 3.94 6.67
N ILE A 167 12.19 3.37 5.62
CA ILE A 167 12.27 1.93 5.30
C ILE A 167 13.61 1.59 4.63
N ALA A 168 14.12 2.50 3.79
CA ALA A 168 15.36 2.35 3.03
C ALA A 168 16.62 2.46 3.91
#